data_AF-A0A526YHV8-F1
#
_entry.id   AF-A0A526YHV8-F1
#
_cell.length_a   1.000
_cell.length_b   1.000
_cell.length_c   1.000
_cell.angle_alpha   90.00
_cell.angle_beta   90.00
_cell.angle_gamma   90.00
#
_symmetry.space_group_name_H-M   'P 1'
#
loop_
_entity.id
_entity.type
_entity.pdbx_description
1 polymer ?
#
loop_
_entity_poly.entity_id
_entity_poly.type
_entity_poly.pdbx_seq_one_letter_code
_entity_poly.pdbx_strand_id
1 'polypeptide(L)'
;KTNKAQGAIVSSLPENLPEEYTAGLMGRGMVPLFGISEAMDAAQAAAFIGWAWREPQAQPIDTSASGAPAGDHVTPDEAEAKARLIEAGLPVPRGERAGNAVEAVISSMALGFPVALKALGVTHKSELDAVRLNLRDAESVSTAAHDLDALGTGLYVERMVRDGVAELLVGFTRDPMFGAVMTLGTGGVLVELLRDSVTLMLPATRDDIEAALRGLKLFPLLEGYRGRPKADLAAAIEAI
;
A
#
# COMPACT_ATOMS: atom_id res chain seq x y z
N LYS A 1 -32.00 -12.99 3.68
CA LYS A 1 -32.72 -12.18 4.70
C LYS A 1 -33.70 -13.08 5.44
N THR A 2 -33.40 -13.45 6.68
CA THR A 2 -34.19 -14.45 7.43
C THR A 2 -35.43 -13.86 8.11
N ASN A 3 -35.48 -12.55 8.41
CA ASN A 3 -36.59 -11.96 9.19
C ASN A 3 -37.67 -11.19 8.39
N LYS A 4 -37.51 -10.95 7.07
CA LYS A 4 -38.45 -10.18 6.21
C LYS A 4 -39.04 -8.90 6.83
N ALA A 5 -38.36 -8.28 7.79
CA ALA A 5 -38.96 -7.18 8.55
C ALA A 5 -39.22 -5.95 7.66
N GLN A 6 -40.36 -5.31 7.87
CA GLN A 6 -40.85 -4.15 7.11
C GLN A 6 -40.78 -2.85 7.90
N GLY A 7 -40.49 -2.91 9.20
CA GLY A 7 -40.37 -1.75 10.08
C GLY A 7 -39.84 -2.12 11.46
N ALA A 8 -39.64 -1.12 12.31
CA ALA A 8 -39.26 -1.28 13.70
C ALA A 8 -40.10 -0.37 14.61
N ILE A 9 -40.37 -0.83 15.83
CA ILE A 9 -40.97 0.00 16.88
C ILE A 9 -39.93 0.17 17.98
N VAL A 10 -39.70 1.42 18.37
CA VAL A 10 -38.74 1.78 19.42
C VAL A 10 -39.52 2.13 20.68
N SER A 11 -39.07 1.58 21.81
CA SER A 11 -39.48 2.05 23.12
C SER A 11 -38.33 2.69 23.87
N SER A 12 -38.61 3.77 24.60
CA SER A 12 -37.66 4.37 25.54
C SER A 12 -37.37 3.49 26.76
N LEU A 13 -38.31 2.63 27.16
CA LEU A 13 -38.23 1.75 28.32
C LEU A 13 -38.78 0.35 27.98
N PRO A 14 -38.11 -0.75 28.37
CA PRO A 14 -38.58 -2.11 28.05
C PRO A 14 -40.03 -2.39 28.44
N GLU A 15 -40.48 -1.80 29.53
CA GLU A 15 -41.82 -1.98 30.11
C GLU A 15 -42.95 -1.46 29.20
N ASN A 16 -42.67 -0.55 28.25
CA ASN A 16 -43.69 -0.07 27.31
C ASN A 16 -43.91 -1.02 26.12
N LEU A 17 -43.12 -2.09 25.99
CA LEU A 17 -43.27 -3.12 24.97
C LEU A 17 -43.33 -4.51 25.62
N PRO A 18 -44.47 -4.90 26.23
CA PRO A 18 -44.64 -6.21 26.85
C PRO A 18 -44.39 -7.36 25.87
N GLU A 19 -43.95 -8.51 26.38
CA GLU A 19 -43.55 -9.69 25.57
C GLU A 19 -44.65 -10.18 24.61
N GLU A 20 -45.90 -10.19 25.06
CA GLU A 20 -47.03 -10.59 24.21
C GLU A 20 -47.22 -9.64 23.02
N TYR A 21 -47.01 -8.34 23.25
CA TYR A 21 -47.08 -7.33 22.20
C TYR A 21 -45.89 -7.43 21.25
N THR A 22 -44.68 -7.66 21.76
CA THR A 22 -43.47 -7.81 20.94
C THR A 22 -43.54 -9.05 20.06
N ALA A 23 -44.06 -10.17 20.57
CA ALA A 23 -44.38 -11.36 19.77
C ALA A 23 -45.37 -11.03 18.64
N GLY A 24 -46.40 -10.23 18.94
CA GLY A 24 -47.36 -9.73 17.95
C GLY A 24 -46.75 -8.79 16.92
N LEU A 25 -45.73 -8.00 17.26
CA LEU A 25 -44.97 -7.16 16.32
C LEU A 25 -44.11 -8.01 15.40
N MET A 26 -43.36 -8.98 15.97
CA MET A 26 -42.51 -9.88 15.19
C MET A 26 -43.33 -10.74 14.22
N GLY A 27 -44.49 -11.24 14.64
CA GLY A 27 -45.43 -11.96 13.77
C GLY A 27 -45.95 -11.13 12.60
N ARG A 28 -45.94 -9.79 12.72
CA ARG A 28 -46.27 -8.84 11.64
C ARG A 28 -45.06 -8.35 10.86
N GLY A 29 -43.86 -8.88 11.12
CA GLY A 29 -42.63 -8.44 10.47
C GLY A 29 -42.11 -7.09 10.97
N MET A 30 -42.40 -6.71 12.21
CA MET A 30 -41.82 -5.53 12.85
C MET A 30 -40.80 -5.95 13.92
N VAL A 31 -39.66 -5.25 13.96
CA VAL A 31 -38.61 -5.47 14.96
C VAL A 31 -38.87 -4.57 16.17
N PRO A 32 -39.13 -5.13 17.37
CA PRO A 32 -39.15 -4.34 18.60
C PRO A 32 -37.73 -3.98 19.01
N LEU A 33 -37.47 -2.70 19.26
CA LEU A 33 -36.19 -2.16 19.74
C LEU A 33 -36.41 -1.54 21.12
N PHE A 34 -35.61 -1.98 22.08
CA PHE A 34 -35.67 -1.51 23.46
C PHE A 34 -34.49 -0.56 23.71
N GLY A 35 -34.80 0.71 23.94
CA GLY A 35 -33.80 1.78 24.08
C GLY A 35 -33.64 2.59 22.79
N ILE A 36 -33.57 3.92 22.95
CA ILE A 36 -33.44 4.85 21.83
C ILE A 36 -32.04 4.81 21.24
N SER A 37 -31.01 4.71 22.08
CA SER A 37 -29.60 4.68 21.64
C SER A 37 -29.33 3.45 20.77
N GLU A 38 -29.74 2.27 21.23
CA GLU A 38 -29.60 1.01 20.53
C GLU A 38 -30.38 1.02 19.21
N ALA A 39 -31.56 1.65 19.20
CA ALA A 39 -32.33 1.83 17.97
C ALA A 39 -31.62 2.74 16.96
N MET A 40 -30.96 3.80 17.42
CA MET A 40 -30.18 4.69 16.56
C MET A 40 -28.93 4.00 16.02
N ASP A 41 -28.20 3.24 16.84
CA ASP A 41 -27.04 2.44 16.41
C ASP A 41 -27.45 1.40 15.35
N ALA A 42 -28.57 0.71 15.57
CA ALA A 42 -29.13 -0.24 14.61
C ALA A 42 -29.55 0.44 13.30
N ALA A 43 -30.17 1.62 13.38
CA ALA A 43 -30.56 2.41 12.21
C ALA A 43 -29.34 2.89 11.43
N GLN A 44 -28.28 3.35 12.11
CA GLN A 44 -27.03 3.78 11.48
C GLN A 44 -26.34 2.61 10.77
N ALA A 45 -26.24 1.44 11.43
CA ALA A 45 -25.66 0.25 10.82
C ALA A 45 -26.46 -0.22 9.59
N ALA A 46 -27.80 -0.22 9.68
CA ALA A 46 -28.66 -0.58 8.56
C ALA A 46 -28.55 0.41 7.39
N ALA A 47 -28.43 1.71 7.68
CA ALA A 47 -28.21 2.75 6.67
C ALA A 47 -26.85 2.58 5.98
N PHE A 48 -25.79 2.32 6.75
CA PHE A 48 -24.45 2.05 6.23
C PHE A 48 -24.44 0.82 5.30
N ILE A 49 -24.98 -0.31 5.75
CA ILE A 49 -25.09 -1.54 4.93
C ILE A 49 -25.91 -1.27 3.67
N GLY A 50 -27.04 -0.55 3.82
CA GLY A 50 -27.90 -0.20 2.70
C GLY A 50 -27.22 0.71 1.68
N TRP A 51 -26.34 1.61 2.11
CA TRP A 51 -25.50 2.42 1.22
C TRP A 51 -24.43 1.55 0.54
N ALA A 52 -23.67 0.77 1.31
CA ALA A 52 -22.63 -0.12 0.79
C ALA A 52 -23.16 -1.13 -0.25
N TRP A 53 -24.36 -1.67 -0.06
CA TRP A 53 -24.98 -2.59 -1.03
C TRP A 53 -25.52 -1.91 -2.29
N ARG A 54 -25.71 -0.59 -2.27
CA ARG A 54 -26.08 0.18 -3.47
C ARG A 54 -24.87 0.58 -4.29
N GLU A 55 -23.68 0.59 -3.70
CA GLU A 55 -22.47 0.83 -4.47
C GLU A 55 -22.26 -0.31 -5.48
N PRO A 56 -21.81 0.00 -6.71
CA PRO A 56 -21.45 -1.01 -7.68
C PRO A 56 -20.42 -1.95 -7.05
N GLN A 57 -20.68 -3.26 -7.09
CA GLN A 57 -19.65 -4.22 -6.71
C GLN A 57 -18.48 -4.07 -7.68
N ALA A 58 -17.32 -3.76 -7.11
CA ALA A 58 -16.06 -3.73 -7.84
C ALA A 58 -15.86 -5.09 -8.54
N GLN A 59 -15.50 -5.06 -9.82
CA GLN A 59 -15.16 -6.29 -10.52
C GLN A 59 -13.89 -6.86 -9.88
N PRO A 60 -13.85 -8.16 -9.54
CA PRO A 60 -12.64 -8.76 -9.00
C PRO A 60 -11.46 -8.50 -9.94
N ILE A 61 -10.29 -8.17 -9.40
CA ILE A 61 -9.06 -8.16 -10.21
C ILE A 61 -8.86 -9.57 -10.76
N ASP A 62 -8.84 -9.67 -12.08
CA ASP A 62 -8.53 -10.92 -12.74
C ASP A 62 -7.04 -11.26 -12.56
N THR A 63 -6.74 -12.00 -11.51
CA THR A 63 -5.39 -12.51 -11.25
C THR A 63 -5.04 -13.72 -12.14
N SER A 64 -5.96 -14.21 -12.97
CA SER A 64 -5.75 -15.36 -13.86
C SER A 64 -5.04 -15.00 -15.17
N ALA A 65 -5.00 -13.72 -15.53
CA ALA A 65 -4.30 -13.21 -16.71
C ALA A 65 -2.77 -13.38 -16.62
N SER A 66 -2.21 -13.54 -15.42
CA SER A 66 -0.89 -14.13 -15.26
C SER A 66 -0.98 -15.61 -15.63
N GLY A 67 -0.83 -15.94 -16.91
CA GLY A 67 -0.62 -17.30 -17.42
C GLY A 67 0.66 -17.97 -16.89
N ALA A 68 1.16 -17.52 -15.73
CA ALA A 68 2.17 -18.20 -14.96
C ALA A 68 1.55 -19.53 -14.47
N PRO A 69 2.11 -20.69 -14.86
CA PRO A 69 1.68 -21.94 -14.28
C PRO A 69 1.79 -21.85 -12.75
N ALA A 70 1.01 -22.67 -12.04
CA ALA A 70 1.15 -22.90 -10.60
C ALA A 70 2.49 -23.61 -10.27
N GLY A 71 3.60 -23.05 -10.72
CA GLY A 71 4.96 -23.43 -10.40
C GLY A 71 5.55 -22.49 -9.35
N ASP A 72 6.74 -22.82 -8.90
CA ASP A 72 7.48 -22.02 -7.92
C ASP A 72 7.58 -20.57 -8.39
N HIS A 73 6.93 -19.66 -7.65
CA HIS A 73 7.11 -18.23 -7.83
C HIS A 73 8.54 -17.88 -7.44
N VAL A 74 9.41 -17.68 -8.43
CA VAL A 74 10.74 -17.13 -8.21
C VAL A 74 10.57 -15.66 -7.87
N THR A 75 10.93 -15.26 -6.65
CA THR A 75 10.99 -13.85 -6.26
C THR A 75 12.02 -13.15 -7.15
N PRO A 76 11.61 -12.17 -7.97
CA PRO A 76 12.56 -11.44 -8.80
C PRO A 76 13.53 -10.68 -7.89
N ASP A 77 14.79 -10.55 -8.33
CA ASP A 77 15.70 -9.64 -7.65
C ASP A 77 15.33 -8.17 -7.94
N GLU A 78 16.05 -7.24 -7.30
CA GLU A 78 15.80 -5.80 -7.44
C GLU A 78 15.76 -5.32 -8.89
N ALA A 79 16.69 -5.80 -9.71
CA ALA A 79 16.88 -5.31 -11.05
C ALA A 79 15.78 -5.85 -11.98
N GLU A 80 15.39 -7.11 -11.80
CA GLU A 80 14.26 -7.69 -12.51
C GLU A 80 12.93 -7.04 -12.08
N ALA A 81 12.71 -6.84 -10.78
CA ALA A 81 11.52 -6.17 -10.26
C ALA A 81 11.37 -4.75 -10.84
N LYS A 82 12.47 -3.99 -10.89
CA LYS A 82 12.48 -2.64 -11.47
C LYS A 82 12.24 -2.63 -12.97
N ALA A 83 12.80 -3.58 -13.71
CA ALA A 83 12.54 -3.71 -15.14
C ALA A 83 11.04 -3.92 -15.40
N ARG A 84 10.39 -4.79 -14.64
CA ARG A 84 8.94 -5.03 -14.73
C ARG A 84 8.12 -3.78 -14.40
N LEU A 85 8.53 -3.00 -13.40
CA LEU A 85 7.87 -1.73 -13.06
C LEU A 85 8.02 -0.69 -14.18
N ILE A 86 9.18 -0.60 -14.82
CA ILE A 86 9.41 0.28 -15.97
C ILE A 86 8.54 -0.15 -17.15
N GLU A 87 8.45 -1.45 -17.43
CA GLU A 87 7.58 -2.00 -18.49
C GLU A 87 6.10 -1.69 -18.22
N ALA A 88 5.70 -1.66 -16.94
CA ALA A 88 4.37 -1.22 -16.52
C ALA A 88 4.16 0.31 -16.58
N GLY A 89 5.19 1.08 -16.93
CA GLY A 89 5.13 2.54 -17.07
C GLY A 89 5.52 3.34 -15.83
N LEU A 90 5.96 2.68 -14.75
CA LEU A 90 6.35 3.37 -13.52
C LEU A 90 7.68 4.11 -13.70
N PRO A 91 7.79 5.38 -13.28
CA PRO A 91 9.06 6.10 -13.26
C PRO A 91 10.00 5.53 -12.19
N VAL A 92 10.97 4.72 -12.60
CA VAL A 92 12.00 4.15 -11.73
C VAL A 92 13.35 4.84 -11.97
N PRO A 93 14.17 5.10 -10.93
CA PRO A 93 15.51 5.63 -11.12
C PRO A 93 16.35 4.74 -12.05
N ARG A 94 17.16 5.36 -12.91
CA ARG A 94 18.03 4.61 -13.82
C ARG A 94 19.06 3.82 -13.01
N GLY A 95 19.16 2.53 -13.29
CA GLY A 95 20.17 1.66 -12.71
C GLY A 95 20.49 0.48 -13.60
N GLU A 96 21.67 -0.10 -13.37
CA GLU A 96 22.26 -1.13 -14.20
C GLU A 96 22.88 -2.22 -13.30
N ARG A 97 22.85 -3.46 -13.79
CA ARG A 97 23.59 -4.57 -13.17
C ARG A 97 25.07 -4.42 -13.50
N ALA A 98 25.91 -4.73 -12.53
CA ALA A 98 27.36 -4.85 -12.69
C ALA A 98 27.81 -6.19 -12.11
N GLY A 99 28.61 -6.94 -12.88
CA GLY A 99 29.14 -8.24 -12.46
C GLY A 99 30.41 -8.15 -11.62
N ASN A 100 31.04 -6.97 -11.54
CA ASN A 100 32.27 -6.74 -10.78
C ASN A 100 32.48 -5.23 -10.52
N ALA A 101 33.50 -4.90 -9.73
CA ALA A 101 33.84 -3.51 -9.39
C ALA A 101 34.16 -2.61 -10.59
N VAL A 102 34.82 -3.15 -11.64
CA VAL A 102 35.17 -2.37 -12.84
C VAL A 102 33.92 -1.96 -13.59
N GLU A 103 33.01 -2.91 -13.82
CA GLU A 103 31.70 -2.64 -14.44
C GLU A 103 30.88 -1.64 -13.60
N ALA A 104 30.90 -1.78 -12.27
CA ALA A 104 30.17 -0.88 -11.38
C ALA A 104 30.67 0.58 -11.50
N VAL A 105 31.99 0.77 -11.60
CA VAL A 105 32.59 2.09 -11.83
C VAL A 105 32.18 2.64 -13.20
N ILE A 106 32.26 1.85 -14.27
CA ILE A 106 31.88 2.28 -15.63
C ILE A 106 30.40 2.70 -15.65
N SER A 107 29.49 1.88 -15.13
CA SER A 107 28.06 2.20 -15.05
C SER A 107 27.81 3.45 -14.19
N SER A 108 28.54 3.63 -13.09
CA SER A 108 28.38 4.84 -12.25
C SER A 108 28.76 6.13 -12.97
N MET A 109 29.80 6.10 -13.81
CA MET A 109 30.22 7.23 -14.63
C MET A 109 29.18 7.56 -15.72
N ALA A 110 28.57 6.53 -16.32
CA ALA A 110 27.51 6.70 -17.31
C ALA A 110 26.19 7.25 -16.71
N LEU A 111 25.82 6.77 -15.52
CA LEU A 111 24.61 7.20 -14.79
C LEU A 111 24.75 8.62 -14.20
N GLY A 112 25.97 8.99 -13.80
CA GLY A 112 26.29 10.24 -13.13
C GLY A 112 26.07 10.19 -11.62
N PHE A 113 26.92 10.91 -10.88
CA PHE A 113 26.94 10.88 -9.42
C PHE A 113 25.87 11.79 -8.76
N PRO A 114 25.31 11.38 -7.61
CA PRO A 114 25.75 10.29 -6.76
C PRO A 114 24.99 9.01 -7.12
N VAL A 115 25.65 7.87 -6.90
CA VAL A 115 25.02 6.57 -7.10
C VAL A 115 24.85 5.85 -5.77
N ALA A 116 23.86 4.98 -5.73
CA ALA A 116 23.73 3.91 -4.76
C ALA A 116 24.27 2.63 -5.39
N LEU A 117 24.99 1.84 -4.60
CA LEU A 117 25.45 0.51 -4.97
C LEU A 117 24.80 -0.51 -4.05
N LYS A 118 24.20 -1.55 -4.61
CA LYS A 118 23.42 -2.55 -3.87
C LYS A 118 23.88 -3.95 -4.27
N ALA A 119 24.06 -4.86 -3.30
CA ALA A 119 24.28 -6.27 -3.62
C ALA A 119 22.96 -6.94 -4.06
N LEU A 120 23.06 -7.81 -5.06
CA LEU A 120 21.97 -8.63 -5.58
C LEU A 120 22.01 -10.04 -4.97
N GLY A 121 20.87 -10.73 -4.95
CA GLY A 121 20.79 -12.09 -4.41
C GLY A 121 20.83 -12.18 -2.87
N VAL A 122 20.74 -11.05 -2.17
CA VAL A 122 20.73 -10.97 -0.70
C VAL A 122 19.32 -10.64 -0.20
N THR A 123 18.75 -11.53 0.60
CA THR A 123 17.53 -11.27 1.38
C THR A 123 17.91 -10.49 2.66
N HIS A 124 17.18 -9.44 3.03
CA HIS A 124 17.49 -8.52 4.17
C HIS A 124 18.73 -7.61 4.00
N LYS A 125 18.85 -6.95 2.84
CA LYS A 125 20.00 -6.11 2.41
C LYS A 125 20.47 -5.04 3.43
N SER A 126 19.56 -4.38 4.14
CA SER A 126 19.93 -3.30 5.07
C SER A 126 20.54 -3.83 6.38
N GLU A 127 20.21 -5.05 6.78
CA GLU A 127 20.72 -5.68 8.00
C GLU A 127 22.14 -6.24 7.81
N LEU A 128 22.51 -6.51 6.56
CA LEU A 128 23.84 -7.00 6.17
C LEU A 128 24.75 -5.89 5.63
N ASP A 129 24.35 -4.63 5.78
CA ASP A 129 25.06 -3.48 5.19
C ASP A 129 25.35 -3.72 3.70
N ALA A 130 24.37 -4.27 2.95
CA ALA A 130 24.51 -4.67 1.55
C ALA A 130 24.16 -3.52 0.58
N VAL A 131 24.10 -2.29 1.08
CA VAL A 131 23.77 -1.07 0.33
C VAL A 131 24.74 0.04 0.73
N ARG A 132 25.38 0.65 -0.26
CA ARG A 132 26.23 1.83 -0.12
C ARG A 132 25.56 3.00 -0.82
N LEU A 133 25.23 4.04 -0.08
CA LEU A 133 24.56 5.22 -0.59
C LEU A 133 25.53 6.39 -0.76
N ASN A 134 25.13 7.35 -1.58
CA ASN A 134 25.79 8.65 -1.74
C ASN A 134 27.27 8.52 -2.15
N LEU A 135 27.55 7.59 -3.07
CA LEU A 135 28.87 7.44 -3.69
C LEU A 135 29.03 8.52 -4.75
N ARG A 136 30.09 9.33 -4.64
CA ARG A 136 30.22 10.62 -5.36
C ARG A 136 31.28 10.62 -6.45
N ASP A 137 32.07 9.56 -6.54
CA ASP A 137 33.20 9.43 -7.44
C ASP A 137 33.51 7.95 -7.70
N ALA A 138 34.37 7.70 -8.68
CA ALA A 138 34.76 6.34 -9.08
C ALA A 138 35.51 5.58 -7.97
N GLU A 139 36.28 6.26 -7.13
CA GLU A 139 37.07 5.66 -6.05
C GLU A 139 36.17 5.12 -4.93
N SER A 140 35.18 5.90 -4.51
CA SER A 140 34.17 5.49 -3.54
C SER A 140 33.32 4.33 -4.07
N VAL A 141 32.98 4.32 -5.37
CA VAL A 141 32.30 3.19 -6.02
C VAL A 141 33.17 1.95 -6.05
N SER A 142 34.44 2.07 -6.42
CA SER A 142 35.36 0.92 -6.46
C SER A 142 35.50 0.28 -5.08
N THR A 143 35.73 1.10 -4.04
CA THR A 143 35.84 0.61 -2.66
C THR A 143 34.56 -0.09 -2.22
N ALA A 144 33.41 0.57 -2.40
CA ALA A 144 32.10 0.01 -2.07
C ALA A 144 31.81 -1.29 -2.83
N ALA A 145 32.21 -1.40 -4.09
CA ALA A 145 31.99 -2.60 -4.89
C ALA A 145 32.80 -3.78 -4.37
N HIS A 146 34.07 -3.58 -4.00
CA HIS A 146 34.89 -4.63 -3.40
C HIS A 146 34.30 -5.16 -2.08
N ASP A 147 33.75 -4.28 -1.25
CA ASP A 147 33.10 -4.68 0.01
C ASP A 147 31.83 -5.51 -0.22
N LEU A 148 31.05 -5.16 -1.27
CA LEU A 148 29.77 -5.77 -1.56
C LEU A 148 29.86 -7.03 -2.45
N ASP A 149 30.94 -7.18 -3.22
CA ASP A 149 31.11 -8.28 -4.21
C ASP A 149 30.99 -9.67 -3.55
N ALA A 150 31.49 -9.81 -2.33
CA ALA A 150 31.45 -11.06 -1.58
C ALA A 150 30.08 -11.38 -0.94
N LEU A 151 29.15 -10.42 -0.90
CA LEU A 151 27.88 -10.57 -0.19
C LEU A 151 26.77 -11.19 -1.04
N GLY A 152 26.87 -11.11 -2.37
CA GLY A 152 25.76 -11.42 -3.27
C GLY A 152 26.18 -12.10 -4.56
N THR A 153 25.23 -12.20 -5.49
CA THR A 153 25.44 -12.78 -6.83
C THR A 153 25.84 -11.74 -7.88
N GLY A 154 25.94 -10.47 -7.48
CA GLY A 154 26.31 -9.34 -8.32
C GLY A 154 25.94 -8.01 -7.68
N LEU A 155 26.15 -6.92 -8.42
CA LEU A 155 25.92 -5.55 -7.96
C LEU A 155 24.85 -4.87 -8.82
N TYR A 156 24.16 -3.90 -8.22
CA TYR A 156 23.24 -3.01 -8.91
C TYR A 156 23.63 -1.56 -8.60
N VAL A 157 24.03 -0.84 -9.64
CA VAL A 157 24.37 0.59 -9.57
C VAL A 157 23.13 1.38 -9.95
N GLU A 158 22.72 2.33 -9.13
CA GLU A 158 21.51 3.12 -9.37
C GLU A 158 21.77 4.59 -9.09
N ARG A 159 21.29 5.46 -9.99
CA ARG A 159 21.34 6.90 -9.76
C ARG A 159 20.45 7.26 -8.58
N MET A 160 21.00 8.01 -7.62
CA MET A 160 20.22 8.46 -6.48
C MET A 160 19.25 9.57 -6.87
N VAL A 161 17.99 9.40 -6.46
CA VAL A 161 17.01 10.49 -6.43
C VAL A 161 17.45 11.47 -5.34
N ARG A 162 17.55 12.75 -5.72
CA ARG A 162 17.81 13.86 -4.80
C ARG A 162 16.52 14.65 -4.61
N ASP A 163 16.43 15.34 -3.48
CA ASP A 163 15.37 16.33 -3.23
C ASP A 163 13.95 15.76 -3.21
N GLY A 164 13.78 14.50 -2.76
CA GLY A 164 12.47 13.91 -2.52
C GLY A 164 11.66 14.70 -1.48
N VAL A 165 10.37 14.94 -1.76
CA VAL A 165 9.47 15.68 -0.84
C VAL A 165 9.12 14.82 0.37
N ALA A 166 8.75 13.57 0.11
CA ALA A 166 8.43 12.55 1.09
C ALA A 166 8.64 11.16 0.46
N GLU A 167 8.63 10.13 1.30
CA GLU A 167 8.62 8.73 0.89
C GLU A 167 7.21 8.18 1.11
N LEU A 168 6.78 7.25 0.24
CA LEU A 168 5.54 6.51 0.38
C LEU A 168 5.85 5.01 0.38
N LEU A 169 5.09 4.26 1.15
CA LEU A 169 5.08 2.81 1.13
C LEU A 169 3.82 2.35 0.40
N VAL A 170 4.02 1.51 -0.62
CA VAL A 170 2.93 0.85 -1.35
C VAL A 170 3.26 -0.63 -1.38
N GLY A 171 2.43 -1.43 -0.73
CA GLY A 171 2.60 -2.86 -0.61
C GLY A 171 1.35 -3.59 -1.08
N PHE A 172 1.53 -4.67 -1.83
CA PHE A 172 0.44 -5.50 -2.32
C PHE A 172 0.53 -6.88 -1.68
N THR A 173 -0.58 -7.36 -1.15
CA THR A 173 -0.67 -8.72 -0.59
C THR A 173 -1.99 -9.37 -0.99
N ARG A 174 -2.04 -10.70 -0.90
CA ARG A 174 -3.29 -11.45 -1.05
C ARG A 174 -3.72 -11.95 0.31
N ASP A 175 -4.77 -11.35 0.84
CA ASP A 175 -5.42 -11.81 2.05
C ASP A 175 -6.29 -13.04 1.76
N PRO A 176 -6.26 -14.09 2.60
CA PRO A 176 -7.05 -15.31 2.40
C PRO A 176 -8.57 -15.09 2.38
N MET A 177 -9.06 -14.07 3.08
CA MET A 177 -10.49 -13.76 3.22
C MET A 177 -10.92 -12.66 2.24
N PHE A 178 -10.11 -11.62 2.09
CA PHE A 178 -10.47 -10.41 1.33
C PHE A 178 -9.91 -10.38 -0.09
N GLY A 179 -9.00 -11.29 -0.46
CA GLY A 179 -8.39 -11.32 -1.78
C GLY A 179 -7.26 -10.30 -1.91
N ALA A 180 -7.17 -9.61 -3.05
CA ALA A 180 -6.08 -8.65 -3.29
C ALA A 180 -6.31 -7.38 -2.46
N VAL A 181 -5.28 -6.99 -1.68
CA VAL A 181 -5.30 -5.79 -0.87
C VAL A 181 -4.02 -4.98 -1.08
N MET A 182 -4.16 -3.67 -0.98
CA MET A 182 -3.05 -2.72 -1.07
C MET A 182 -2.90 -1.99 0.27
N THR A 183 -1.69 -1.99 0.81
CA THR A 183 -1.29 -1.16 1.94
C THR A 183 -0.59 0.07 1.41
N LEU A 184 -1.14 1.23 1.74
CA LEU A 184 -0.58 2.53 1.44
C LEU A 184 -0.18 3.19 2.76
N GLY A 185 1.03 3.75 2.83
CA GLY A 185 1.49 4.44 4.02
C GLY A 185 2.54 5.47 3.69
N THR A 186 2.94 6.23 4.70
CA THR A 186 4.17 7.00 4.57
C THR A 186 5.39 6.08 4.56
N GLY A 187 6.45 6.49 3.90
CA GLY A 187 7.71 5.75 3.82
C GLY A 187 8.74 6.23 4.84
N GLY A 188 9.81 5.45 4.98
CA GLY A 188 10.95 5.77 5.82
C GLY A 188 10.90 5.16 7.22
N VAL A 189 12.04 5.20 7.91
CA VAL A 189 12.29 4.46 9.17
C VAL A 189 11.34 4.87 10.30
N LEU A 190 10.86 6.12 10.31
CA LEU A 190 9.98 6.61 11.37
C LEU A 190 8.55 6.05 11.28
N VAL A 191 8.16 5.44 10.16
CA VAL A 191 6.77 5.02 9.93
C VAL A 191 6.40 3.74 10.65
N GLU A 192 7.35 2.81 10.82
CA GLU A 192 7.12 1.61 11.64
C GLU A 192 6.71 1.97 13.08
N LEU A 193 7.23 3.09 13.59
CA LEU A 193 6.87 3.63 14.90
C LEU A 193 5.52 4.35 14.90
N LEU A 194 5.22 5.12 13.85
CA LEU A 194 4.01 5.95 13.76
C LEU A 194 2.75 5.17 13.35
N ARG A 195 2.93 3.98 12.76
CA ARG A 195 1.85 3.15 12.19
C ARG A 195 0.92 4.00 11.34
N ASP A 196 1.52 4.71 10.39
CA ASP A 196 0.83 5.64 9.50
C ASP A 196 0.59 4.97 8.14
N SER A 197 -0.38 4.06 8.12
CA SER A 197 -0.78 3.30 6.95
C SER A 197 -2.28 3.02 6.94
N VAL A 198 -2.80 2.77 5.75
CA VAL A 198 -4.18 2.40 5.46
C VAL A 198 -4.17 1.23 4.47
N THR A 199 -5.15 0.34 4.59
CA THR A 199 -5.31 -0.79 3.68
C THR A 199 -6.59 -0.60 2.86
N LEU A 200 -6.46 -0.75 1.55
CA LEU A 200 -7.53 -0.70 0.58
C LEU A 200 -7.77 -2.09 0.00
N MET A 201 -9.03 -2.45 -0.19
CA MET A 201 -9.39 -3.62 -0.99
C MET A 201 -9.26 -3.28 -2.47
N LEU A 202 -8.79 -4.24 -3.26
CA LEU A 202 -8.63 -4.04 -4.69
C LEU A 202 -9.76 -4.72 -5.50
N PRO A 203 -10.18 -4.11 -6.63
CA PRO A 203 -9.63 -2.88 -7.22
C PRO A 203 -10.10 -1.62 -6.48
N ALA A 204 -9.20 -0.64 -6.39
CA ALA A 204 -9.47 0.67 -5.82
C ALA A 204 -9.56 1.71 -6.96
N THR A 205 -10.45 2.68 -6.81
CA THR A 205 -10.55 3.81 -7.75
C THR A 205 -9.50 4.87 -7.45
N ARG A 206 -9.32 5.80 -8.39
CA ARG A 206 -8.47 6.98 -8.19
C ARG A 206 -8.84 7.75 -6.93
N ASP A 207 -10.15 7.92 -6.71
CA ASP A 207 -10.69 8.67 -5.57
C ASP A 207 -10.44 7.94 -4.25
N ASP A 208 -10.49 6.60 -4.25
CA ASP A 208 -10.14 5.78 -3.08
C ASP A 208 -8.67 5.96 -2.69
N ILE A 209 -7.77 5.96 -3.67
CA ILE A 209 -6.33 6.16 -3.46
C ILE A 209 -6.06 7.58 -2.95
N GLU A 210 -6.70 8.60 -3.54
CA GLU A 210 -6.57 9.98 -3.08
C GLU A 210 -7.07 10.14 -1.63
N ALA A 211 -8.24 9.60 -1.33
CA ALA A 211 -8.81 9.64 0.02
C ALA A 211 -7.88 8.94 1.03
N ALA A 212 -7.29 7.80 0.65
CA ALA A 212 -6.33 7.08 1.46
C ALA A 212 -5.05 7.88 1.72
N LEU A 213 -4.47 8.52 0.69
CA LEU A 213 -3.32 9.42 0.84
C LEU A 213 -3.63 10.58 1.79
N ARG A 214 -4.78 11.24 1.60
CA ARG A 214 -5.23 12.36 2.45
C ARG A 214 -5.49 11.95 3.90
N GLY A 215 -5.84 10.69 4.13
CA GLY A 215 -6.07 10.12 5.46
C GLY A 215 -4.79 9.83 6.25
N LEU A 216 -3.61 9.86 5.62
CA LEU A 216 -2.35 9.64 6.31
C LEU A 216 -2.04 10.79 7.28
N LYS A 217 -1.56 10.46 8.47
CA LYS A 217 -1.18 11.43 9.52
C LYS A 217 -0.11 12.38 9.03
N LEU A 218 0.82 11.89 8.19
CA LEU A 218 1.90 12.67 7.61
C LEU A 218 1.57 13.27 6.23
N PHE A 219 0.31 13.18 5.76
CA PHE A 219 -0.14 13.85 4.54
C PHE A 219 0.22 15.35 4.46
N PRO A 220 0.22 16.14 5.55
CA PRO A 220 0.66 17.53 5.50
C PRO A 220 2.09 17.74 4.96
N LEU A 221 2.96 16.72 4.97
CA LEU A 221 4.27 16.81 4.32
C LEU A 221 4.17 16.86 2.79
N LEU A 222 3.18 16.17 2.21
CA LEU A 222 2.88 16.19 0.77
C LEU A 222 2.26 17.53 0.34
N GLU A 223 1.57 18.23 1.24
CA GLU A 223 1.03 19.57 0.98
C GLU A 223 2.05 20.70 1.14
N GLY A 224 3.31 20.38 1.39
CA GLY A 224 4.40 21.34 1.58
C GLY A 224 4.54 21.79 3.03
N TYR A 225 5.76 21.70 3.56
CA TYR A 225 6.05 22.01 4.96
C TYR A 225 7.37 22.77 5.12
N ARG A 226 7.37 23.86 5.90
CA ARG A 226 8.56 24.69 6.23
C ARG A 226 9.46 25.01 5.02
N GLY A 227 8.85 25.54 3.95
CA GLY A 227 9.58 25.94 2.74
C GLY A 227 9.91 24.79 1.79
N ARG A 228 9.54 23.55 2.10
CA ARG A 228 9.56 22.45 1.12
C ARG A 228 8.40 22.59 0.13
N PRO A 229 8.61 22.21 -1.15
CA PRO A 229 7.56 22.27 -2.15
C PRO A 229 6.45 21.25 -1.87
N LYS A 230 5.30 21.44 -2.52
CA LYS A 230 4.23 20.44 -2.56
C LYS A 230 4.67 19.25 -3.39
N ALA A 231 4.27 18.05 -2.99
CA ALA A 231 4.43 16.86 -3.80
C ALA A 231 3.47 16.89 -5.01
N ASP A 232 3.83 16.19 -6.07
CA ASP A 232 2.93 15.94 -7.20
C ASP A 232 1.99 14.80 -6.84
N LEU A 233 0.84 15.14 -6.25
CA LEU A 233 -0.15 14.17 -5.82
C LEU A 233 -0.77 13.41 -7.00
N ALA A 234 -0.94 14.07 -8.15
CA ALA A 234 -1.51 13.44 -9.33
C ALA A 234 -0.59 12.36 -9.89
N ALA A 235 0.72 12.63 -9.94
CA ALA A 235 1.73 11.65 -10.34
C ALA A 235 1.85 10.49 -9.34
N ALA A 236 1.73 10.77 -8.03
CA ALA A 236 1.73 9.72 -7.01
C ALA A 236 0.51 8.79 -7.15
N ILE A 237 -0.68 9.34 -7.39
CA ILE A 237 -1.90 8.54 -7.60
C ILE A 237 -1.82 7.74 -8.90
N GLU A 238 -1.25 8.28 -9.98
CA GLU A 238 -1.08 7.55 -11.25
C GLU A 238 -0.04 6.41 -11.13
N ALA A 239 0.95 6.58 -10.26
CA ALA A 239 1.97 5.57 -9.99
C ALA A 239 1.47 4.39 -9.14
N ILE A 240 0.42 4.59 -8.34
CA ILE A 240 -0.18 3.59 -7.44
C ILE A 240 -1.26 2.81 -8.18
#